data_AF-A0A7S1H7D0-F1
#
_entry.id   AF-A0A7S1H7D0-F1
#
_cell.length_a   1.000
_cell.length_b   1.000
_cell.length_c   1.000
_cell.angle_alpha   90.00
_cell.angle_beta   90.00
_cell.angle_gamma   90.00
#
_symmetry.space_group_name_H-M   'P 1'
#
loop_
_entity.id
_entity.type
_entity.pdbx_description
1 polymer ?
#
loop_
_entity_poly.entity_id
_entity_poly.type
_entity_poly.pdbx_seq_one_letter_code
_entity_poly.pdbx_strand_id
1 'polypeptide(L)'
;RFALDGVPVDASQAQIEGLAQLQTGAGAEVHGTMRDGVLVATEVAVEASEPLEINGRLTDLDPARRRLTLQGWTVQWDASTRFGKIGLAGLRNGRSLTVRGRWQPGAAALQALQITLD
;
A
#
# COMPACT_ATOMS: atom_id res chain seq x y z
N ARG A 1 10.44 -13.68 14.39
CA ARG A 1 10.33 -14.84 13.47
C ARG A 1 9.16 -14.60 12.54
N PHE A 2 9.31 -14.91 11.26
CA PHE A 2 8.25 -14.79 10.23
C PHE A 2 8.53 -15.79 9.10
N ALA A 3 7.73 -15.78 8.04
CA ALA A 3 8.01 -16.54 6.82
C ALA A 3 8.14 -15.58 5.63
N LEU A 4 9.13 -15.80 4.77
CA LEU A 4 9.32 -15.10 3.50
C LEU A 4 9.11 -16.12 2.38
N ASP A 5 8.06 -15.96 1.59
CA ASP A 5 7.68 -16.91 0.51
C ASP A 5 7.66 -18.38 0.96
N GLY A 6 7.22 -18.62 2.20
CA GLY A 6 7.17 -19.95 2.82
C GLY A 6 8.46 -20.42 3.50
N VAL A 7 9.58 -19.69 3.35
CA VAL A 7 10.83 -19.95 4.06
C VAL A 7 10.75 -19.40 5.49
N PRO A 8 10.94 -20.22 6.54
CA PRO A 8 10.97 -19.73 7.90
C PRO A 8 12.21 -18.88 8.14
N VAL A 9 12.01 -17.69 8.72
CA VAL A 9 13.06 -16.71 9.02
C VAL A 9 13.14 -16.49 10.53
N ASP A 10 14.33 -16.71 11.09
CA ASP A 10 14.70 -16.27 12.44
C ASP A 10 15.48 -14.95 12.37
N ALA A 11 14.75 -13.85 12.57
CA ALA A 11 15.29 -12.49 12.63
C ALA A 11 15.52 -11.99 14.07
N SER A 12 15.60 -12.88 15.06
CA SER A 12 15.72 -12.49 16.49
C SER A 12 17.01 -11.73 16.81
N GLN A 13 18.02 -11.80 15.95
CA GLN A 13 19.30 -11.10 16.09
C GLN A 13 19.60 -10.19 14.89
N ALA A 14 18.64 -10.00 13.98
CA ALA A 14 18.83 -9.21 12.78
C ALA A 14 18.78 -7.71 13.10
N GLN A 15 19.53 -6.92 12.34
CA GLN A 15 19.25 -5.49 12.20
C GLN A 15 18.05 -5.32 11.27
N ILE A 16 17.05 -4.54 11.70
CA ILE A 16 15.80 -4.39 10.96
C ILE A 16 15.59 -2.94 10.58
N GLU A 17 15.60 -2.67 9.28
CA GLU A 17 15.23 -1.40 8.68
C GLU A 17 13.77 -1.43 8.23
N GLY A 18 13.02 -0.37 8.52
CA GLY A 18 11.59 -0.31 8.18
C GLY A 18 10.71 -1.21 9.05
N LEU A 19 11.04 -1.36 10.33
CA LEU A 19 10.28 -2.20 11.26
C LEU A 19 8.78 -1.86 11.30
N ALA A 20 8.40 -0.59 11.12
CA ALA A 20 6.99 -0.17 11.08
C ALA A 20 6.25 -0.66 9.81
N GLN A 21 6.98 -0.97 8.75
CA GLN A 21 6.44 -1.51 7.49
C GLN A 21 6.41 -3.04 7.49
N LEU A 22 7.18 -3.69 8.37
CA LEU A 22 7.25 -5.14 8.50
C LEU A 22 5.92 -5.69 9.07
N GLN A 23 5.06 -6.12 8.16
CA GLN A 23 3.76 -6.72 8.46
C GLN A 23 3.44 -7.82 7.43
N THR A 24 2.46 -8.67 7.72
CA THR A 24 2.08 -9.74 6.79
C THR A 24 1.69 -9.19 5.41
N GLY A 25 2.29 -9.73 4.37
CA GLY A 25 2.09 -9.31 2.98
C GLY A 25 2.99 -8.16 2.51
N ALA A 26 3.85 -7.62 3.39
CA ALA A 26 4.89 -6.69 2.98
C ALA A 26 5.96 -7.43 2.16
N GLY A 27 6.48 -6.76 1.14
CA GLY A 27 7.73 -7.19 0.50
C GLY A 27 8.89 -6.87 1.43
N ALA A 28 9.79 -7.83 1.64
CA ALA A 28 10.97 -7.69 2.48
C ALA A 28 12.18 -8.33 1.81
N GLU A 29 13.34 -7.71 1.97
CA GLU A 29 14.62 -8.30 1.62
C GLU A 29 15.30 -8.79 2.90
N VAL A 30 15.86 -10.00 2.85
CA VAL A 30 16.43 -10.66 4.04
C VAL A 30 17.79 -11.24 3.69
N HIS A 31 18.83 -10.80 4.41
CA HIS A 31 20.16 -11.38 4.35
C HIS A 31 20.44 -12.23 5.58
N GLY A 32 21.12 -13.37 5.37
CA GLY A 32 21.43 -14.30 6.44
C GLY A 32 22.03 -15.61 5.94
N THR A 33 22.04 -16.61 6.81
CA THR A 33 22.53 -17.96 6.49
C THR A 33 21.45 -18.99 6.72
N MET A 34 21.28 -19.93 5.78
CA MET A 34 20.40 -21.06 5.94
C MET A 34 20.98 -22.07 6.94
N ARG A 35 20.21 -22.48 7.95
CA ARG A 35 20.57 -23.54 8.92
C ARG A 35 19.34 -24.40 9.20
N ASP A 36 19.46 -25.70 8.92
CA ASP A 36 18.39 -26.67 9.15
C ASP A 36 17.02 -26.26 8.57
N GLY A 37 17.04 -25.63 7.38
CA GLY A 37 15.83 -25.15 6.69
C GLY A 37 15.26 -23.83 7.20
N VAL A 38 15.92 -23.17 8.16
CA VAL A 38 15.57 -21.84 8.66
C VAL A 38 16.60 -20.82 8.18
N LEU A 39 16.15 -19.72 7.61
CA LEU A 39 17.02 -18.57 7.32
C LEU A 39 17.28 -17.81 8.63
N VAL A 40 18.49 -17.93 9.17
CA VAL A 40 18.94 -17.12 10.32
C VAL A 40 19.40 -15.78 9.77
N ALA A 41 18.56 -14.76 9.96
CA ALA A 41 18.78 -13.44 9.37
C ALA A 41 19.75 -12.59 10.19
N THR A 42 20.63 -11.88 9.49
CA THR A 42 21.48 -10.83 10.04
C THR A 42 20.93 -9.44 9.72
N GLU A 43 20.22 -9.30 8.61
CA GLU A 43 19.60 -8.05 8.18
C GLU A 43 18.22 -8.31 7.56
N VAL A 44 17.28 -7.41 7.82
CA VAL A 44 15.95 -7.37 7.21
C VAL A 44 15.67 -5.93 6.80
N ALA A 45 15.38 -5.71 5.52
CA ALA A 45 14.98 -4.42 4.99
C ALA A 45 13.54 -4.48 4.48
N VAL A 46 12.71 -3.55 4.94
CA VAL A 46 11.33 -3.40 4.47
C VAL A 46 11.10 -1.95 4.06
N GLU A 47 10.81 -1.75 2.79
CA GLU A 47 10.46 -0.43 2.30
C GLU A 47 8.95 -0.26 2.18
N ALA A 48 8.49 0.98 2.35
CA ALA A 48 7.13 1.30 2.01
C ALA A 48 6.94 1.11 0.49
N SER A 49 5.84 0.48 0.09
CA SER A 49 5.50 0.38 -1.33
C SER A 49 5.51 1.75 -2.00
N GLU A 50 6.05 1.81 -3.21
CA GLU A 50 6.01 3.03 -4.00
C GLU A 50 4.56 3.40 -4.31
N PRO A 51 4.20 4.70 -4.28
CA PRO A 51 2.88 5.11 -4.69
C PRO A 51 2.65 4.77 -6.16
N LEU A 52 1.53 4.13 -6.45
CA LEU A 52 1.07 3.89 -7.81
C LEU A 52 0.20 5.07 -8.28
N GLU A 53 0.13 5.26 -9.60
CA GLU A 53 -0.83 6.17 -10.24
C GLU A 53 -1.86 5.37 -11.07
N ILE A 54 -3.15 5.63 -10.84
CA ILE A 54 -4.26 5.10 -11.64
C ILE A 54 -4.96 6.25 -12.32
N ASN A 55 -5.11 6.12 -13.64
CA ASN A 55 -5.93 7.00 -14.45
C ASN A 55 -7.18 6.25 -14.89
N GLY A 56 -8.36 6.85 -14.71
CA GLY A 56 -9.57 6.22 -15.19
C GLY A 56 -10.87 6.88 -14.78
N ARG A 57 -11.96 6.16 -15.00
CA ARG A 57 -13.32 6.65 -14.74
C ARG A 57 -13.80 6.24 -13.35
N LEU A 58 -14.27 7.22 -12.57
CA LEU A 58 -14.95 7.00 -11.30
C LEU A 58 -16.29 6.31 -11.55
N THR A 59 -16.49 5.11 -11.01
CA THR A 59 -17.70 4.31 -11.25
C THR A 59 -18.58 4.11 -10.01
N ASP A 60 -18.01 4.21 -8.81
CA ASP A 60 -18.71 4.05 -7.55
C ASP A 60 -18.13 5.04 -6.54
N LEU A 61 -18.92 5.98 -6.05
CA LEU A 61 -18.50 7.02 -5.10
C LEU A 61 -19.33 6.90 -3.83
N ASP A 62 -18.69 6.63 -2.71
CA ASP A 62 -19.28 6.65 -1.38
C ASP A 62 -18.54 7.69 -0.50
N PRO A 63 -19.02 8.94 -0.47
CA PRO A 63 -18.38 9.99 0.33
C PRO A 63 -18.50 9.75 1.83
N ALA A 64 -19.53 9.04 2.29
CA ALA A 64 -19.76 8.77 3.71
C ALA A 64 -18.71 7.79 4.24
N ARG A 65 -18.35 6.77 3.43
CA ARG A 65 -17.26 5.82 3.73
C ARG A 65 -15.89 6.26 3.21
N ARG A 66 -15.83 7.45 2.60
CA ARG A 66 -14.64 8.03 1.99
C ARG A 66 -13.94 7.07 1.02
N ARG A 67 -14.74 6.43 0.17
CA ARG A 67 -14.29 5.41 -0.76
C ARG A 67 -14.80 5.70 -2.16
N LEU A 68 -14.00 5.35 -3.15
CA LEU A 68 -14.39 5.34 -4.54
C LEU A 68 -13.85 4.13 -5.30
N THR A 69 -14.42 3.85 -6.46
CA THR A 69 -13.91 2.85 -7.40
C THR A 69 -13.43 3.51 -8.68
N LEU A 70 -12.21 3.18 -9.09
CA LEU A 70 -11.54 3.67 -10.29
C LEU A 70 -10.94 2.49 -11.06
N GLN A 71 -11.44 2.18 -12.26
CA GLN A 71 -10.98 1.00 -13.03
C GLN A 71 -11.03 -0.32 -12.24
N GLY A 72 -12.05 -0.49 -11.40
CA GLY A 72 -12.18 -1.66 -10.51
C GLY A 72 -11.31 -1.61 -9.25
N TRP A 73 -10.37 -0.67 -9.15
CA TRP A 73 -9.63 -0.42 -7.92
C TRP A 73 -10.50 0.29 -6.92
N THR A 74 -10.59 -0.28 -5.73
CA THR A 74 -11.10 0.43 -4.58
C THR A 74 -10.04 1.39 -4.04
N VAL A 75 -10.39 2.66 -3.93
CA VAL A 75 -9.56 3.72 -3.38
C VAL A 75 -10.25 4.29 -2.14
N GLN A 76 -9.51 4.44 -1.05
CA GLN A 76 -9.96 5.11 0.15
C GLN A 76 -9.18 6.41 0.34
N TRP A 77 -9.82 7.45 0.88
CA TRP A 77 -9.16 8.70 1.23
C TRP A 77 -9.42 9.08 2.67
N ASP A 78 -8.53 9.89 3.23
CA ASP A 78 -8.65 10.41 4.58
C ASP A 78 -8.34 11.92 4.61
N ALA A 79 -8.11 12.46 5.82
CA ALA A 79 -7.82 13.88 6.00
C ALA A 79 -6.44 14.30 5.45
N SER A 80 -5.53 13.35 5.20
CA SER A 80 -4.20 13.59 4.64
C SER A 80 -4.18 13.56 3.11
N THR A 81 -5.20 12.98 2.47
CA THR A 81 -5.31 12.92 1.01
C THR A 81 -5.43 14.33 0.42
N ARG A 82 -4.56 14.65 -0.55
CA ARG A 82 -4.58 15.93 -1.26
C ARG A 82 -5.59 15.89 -2.41
N PHE A 83 -6.49 16.86 -2.44
CA PHE A 83 -7.40 17.03 -3.56
C PHE A 83 -6.94 18.16 -4.48
N GLY A 84 -7.03 17.94 -5.78
CA GLY A 84 -6.77 18.97 -6.80
C GLY A 84 -7.81 20.10 -6.79
N LYS A 85 -7.72 20.97 -7.81
CA LYS A 85 -8.45 22.26 -7.90
C LYS A 85 -9.96 22.24 -7.59
N ILE A 86 -10.68 21.16 -7.89
CA ILE A 86 -12.15 21.11 -7.67
C ILE A 86 -12.51 20.48 -6.30
N GLY A 87 -11.53 19.94 -5.57
CA GLY A 87 -11.75 19.37 -4.24
C GLY A 87 -12.69 18.14 -4.24
N LEU A 88 -13.07 17.72 -3.04
CA LEU A 88 -13.99 16.58 -2.84
C LEU A 88 -15.37 16.82 -3.47
N ALA A 89 -15.86 18.06 -3.46
CA ALA A 89 -17.15 18.44 -4.04
C ALA A 89 -17.22 18.22 -5.57
N GLY A 90 -16.07 18.13 -6.23
CA GLY A 90 -15.98 17.84 -7.66
C GLY A 90 -16.16 16.37 -8.04
N LEU A 91 -16.09 15.44 -7.07
CA LEU A 91 -16.17 14.02 -7.34
C LEU A 91 -17.60 13.59 -7.63
N ARG A 92 -17.78 12.80 -8.69
CA ARG A 92 -19.04 12.15 -9.06
C ARG A 92 -18.82 11.05 -10.09
N ASN A 93 -19.68 10.06 -10.08
CA ASN A 93 -19.62 8.94 -11.03
C ASN A 93 -19.61 9.46 -12.47
N GLY A 94 -18.80 8.80 -13.29
CA GLY A 94 -18.58 9.12 -14.69
C GLY A 94 -17.42 10.09 -14.97
N ARG A 95 -16.83 10.73 -13.96
CA ARG A 95 -15.64 11.62 -14.12
C ARG A 95 -14.36 10.83 -14.32
N SER A 96 -13.46 11.36 -15.14
CA SER A 96 -12.08 10.89 -15.22
C SER A 96 -11.26 11.48 -14.08
N LEU A 97 -10.43 10.65 -13.44
CA LEU A 97 -9.56 11.00 -12.34
C LEU A 97 -8.17 10.40 -12.56
N THR A 98 -7.17 11.13 -12.10
CA THR A 98 -5.85 10.62 -11.74
C THR A 98 -5.81 10.44 -10.22
N VAL A 99 -5.50 9.23 -9.76
CA VAL A 99 -5.29 8.91 -8.35
C VAL A 99 -3.87 8.42 -8.15
N ARG A 100 -3.11 9.13 -7.32
CA ARG A 100 -1.85 8.62 -6.77
C ARG A 100 -2.11 8.06 -5.38
N GLY A 101 -1.78 6.80 -5.14
CA GLY A 101 -2.06 6.12 -3.88
C GLY A 101 -1.04 5.04 -3.54
N ARG A 102 -1.01 4.64 -2.27
CA ARG A 102 -0.12 3.58 -1.77
C ARG A 102 -0.94 2.37 -1.35
N TRP A 103 -0.53 1.19 -1.80
CA TRP A 103 -1.12 -0.06 -1.31
C TRP A 103 -0.45 -0.45 0.00
N GLN A 104 -1.26 -0.82 0.99
CA GLN A 104 -0.75 -1.39 2.23
C GLN A 104 -0.99 -2.90 2.24
N PRO A 105 -0.02 -3.70 2.69
CA PRO A 105 -0.23 -5.12 2.91
C PRO A 105 -1.50 -5.44 3.70
N GLY A 106 -2.28 -6.39 3.19
CA GLY A 106 -3.55 -6.79 3.80
C GLY A 106 -4.71 -5.80 3.63
N ALA A 107 -4.48 -4.63 3.01
CA ALA A 107 -5.54 -3.65 2.78
C ALA A 107 -6.45 -4.05 1.61
N ALA A 108 -7.76 -3.90 1.82
CA ALA A 108 -8.78 -4.08 0.79
C ALA A 108 -8.92 -2.88 -0.17
N ALA A 109 -8.15 -1.81 0.08
CA ALA A 109 -8.25 -0.54 -0.63
C ALA A 109 -6.87 0.10 -0.82
N LEU A 110 -6.72 0.84 -1.92
CA LEU A 110 -5.60 1.73 -2.13
C LEU A 110 -5.79 3.00 -1.30
N GLN A 111 -4.82 3.36 -0.46
CA GLN A 111 -4.86 4.62 0.27
C GLN A 111 -4.43 5.77 -0.65
N ALA A 112 -5.33 6.70 -0.94
CA ALA A 112 -5.03 7.85 -1.80
C ALA A 112 -4.11 8.85 -1.10
N LEU A 113 -3.03 9.21 -1.78
CA LEU A 113 -2.17 10.33 -1.42
C LEU A 113 -2.67 11.61 -2.10
N GLN A 114 -3.09 11.48 -3.37
CA GLN A 114 -3.59 12.59 -4.17
C GLN A 114 -4.69 12.13 -5.13
N ILE A 115 -5.74 12.94 -5.24
CA ILE A 115 -6.84 12.75 -6.19
C ILE A 115 -6.99 14.05 -7.01
N THR A 116 -6.82 13.95 -8.32
CA THR A 116 -7.02 15.05 -9.25
C THR A 116 -8.02 14.66 -10.32
N LEU A 117 -8.72 15.67 -10.84
CA LEU A 117 -9.49 15.51 -12.07
C LEU A 117 -8.54 15.68 -13.25
N ASP A 118 -8.78 14.89 -14.29
CA ASP A 118 -8.19 15.10 -15.61
C ASP A 118 -8.80 16.34 -16.29
#